data_AF-F7S5V7-F1
#
_entry.id   AF-F7S5V7-F1
#
_cell.length_a   1.000
_cell.length_b   1.000
_cell.length_c   1.000
_cell.angle_alpha   90.00
_cell.angle_beta   90.00
_cell.angle_gamma   90.00
#
_symmetry.space_group_name_H-M   'P 1'
#
loop_
_entity.id
_entity.type
_entity.pdbx_description
1 polymer ?
#
loop_
_entity_poly.entity_id
_entity_poly.type
_entity_poly.pdbx_seq_one_letter_code
_entity_poly.pdbx_strand_id
1 'polypeptide(L)'
;PAVTAGTAPARLHLRVERQTLSRLPESGAVLFTIRTRQAALAEVMAVPGAAAALAEAVRGLPETVAAYRGIAPFRAALLAALDRVAPPR
;
A
#
# COMPACT_ATOMS: atom_id res chain seq x y z
N PRO A 1 12.61 -13.90 9.02
CA PRO A 1 11.61 -14.82 8.44
C PRO A 1 10.91 -14.23 7.20
N ALA A 2 10.73 -15.03 6.14
CA ALA A 2 9.97 -14.64 4.94
C ALA A 2 8.50 -14.30 5.30
N VAL A 3 7.88 -13.38 4.57
CA VAL A 3 6.45 -13.06 4.72
C VAL A 3 5.65 -14.14 4.00
N THR A 4 4.64 -14.70 4.68
CA THR A 4 3.71 -15.69 4.14
C THR A 4 2.31 -15.12 4.14
N ALA A 5 1.37 -15.70 3.37
CA ALA A 5 -0.02 -15.22 3.36
C ALA A 5 -0.69 -15.24 4.75
N GLY A 6 -0.30 -16.17 5.64
CA GLY A 6 -0.80 -16.20 7.02
C GLY A 6 -0.18 -15.14 7.93
N THR A 7 1.06 -14.74 7.69
CA THR A 7 1.75 -13.74 8.52
C THR A 7 1.67 -12.32 7.95
N ALA A 8 1.29 -12.17 6.68
CA ALA A 8 1.20 -10.90 5.98
C ALA A 8 0.28 -9.88 6.69
N PRO A 9 -0.94 -10.23 7.15
CA PRO A 9 -1.83 -9.27 7.81
C PRO A 9 -1.20 -8.58 9.04
N ALA A 10 -0.35 -9.31 9.78
CA ALA A 10 0.31 -8.81 10.99
C ALA A 10 1.69 -8.17 10.73
N ARG A 11 2.32 -8.45 9.58
CA ARG A 11 3.70 -8.01 9.28
C ARG A 11 3.80 -6.94 8.21
N LEU A 12 2.79 -6.80 7.36
CA LEU A 12 2.76 -5.82 6.28
C LEU A 12 1.93 -4.62 6.68
N HIS A 13 2.39 -3.43 6.28
CA HIS A 13 1.73 -2.17 6.55
C HIS A 13 1.51 -1.44 5.23
N LEU A 14 0.32 -0.89 5.00
CA LEU A 14 0.07 0.00 3.88
C LEU A 14 0.51 1.41 4.27
N ARG A 15 1.46 1.97 3.51
CA ARG A 15 1.90 3.38 3.66
C ARG A 15 1.30 4.22 2.55
N VAL A 16 0.63 5.30 2.93
CA VAL A 16 0.07 6.30 2.01
C VAL A 16 0.61 7.67 2.38
N GLU A 17 0.98 8.46 1.38
CA GLU A 17 1.43 9.83 1.55
C GLU A 17 0.36 10.78 1.00
N ARG A 18 -0.13 11.68 1.85
CA ARG A 18 -0.89 12.84 1.40
C ARG A 18 0.09 13.99 1.18
N GLN A 19 0.33 14.29 -0.08
CA GLN A 19 1.26 15.33 -0.50
C GLN A 19 0.49 16.60 -0.85
N THR A 20 0.96 17.76 -0.41
CA THR A 20 0.35 19.05 -0.76
C THR A 20 1.40 20.08 -1.13
N LEU A 21 1.05 20.96 -2.06
CA LEU A 21 1.85 22.09 -2.50
C LEU A 21 1.09 23.37 -2.16
N SER A 22 1.72 24.29 -1.43
CA SER A 22 1.15 25.61 -1.13
C SER A 22 2.17 26.71 -1.38
N ARG A 23 1.71 27.87 -1.84
CA ARG A 23 2.58 29.05 -2.01
C ARG A 23 2.58 29.86 -0.73
N LEU A 24 3.76 30.18 -0.21
CA LEU A 24 3.90 31.03 0.97
C LEU A 24 3.61 32.49 0.60
N PRO A 25 2.75 33.19 1.36
CA PRO A 25 2.24 34.50 0.96
C PRO A 25 3.32 35.60 0.92
N GLU A 26 4.32 35.53 1.80
CA GLU A 26 5.35 36.56 1.92
C GLU A 26 6.53 36.31 0.98
N SER A 27 7.11 35.11 1.04
CA SER A 27 8.31 34.78 0.26
C SER A 27 8.03 34.31 -1.17
N GLY A 28 6.77 33.96 -1.46
CA GLY A 28 6.38 33.38 -2.76
C GLY A 28 6.90 31.97 -3.02
N ALA A 29 7.65 31.37 -2.08
CA ALA A 29 8.19 30.02 -2.19
C ALA A 29 7.07 28.95 -2.20
N VAL A 30 7.37 27.77 -2.74
CA VAL A 30 6.47 26.61 -2.72
C VAL A 30 6.82 25.70 -1.56
N LEU A 31 5.91 25.58 -0.59
CA LEU A 31 5.98 24.61 0.48
C LEU A 31 5.41 23.28 0.00
N PHE A 32 6.25 22.24 -0.01
CA PHE A 32 5.85 20.87 -0.26
C PHE A 32 5.77 20.11 1.06
N THR A 33 4.58 19.66 1.45
CA THR A 33 4.42 18.85 2.66
C THR A 33 4.03 17.42 2.31
N ILE A 34 4.58 16.47 3.07
CA ILE A 34 4.29 15.04 2.95
C ILE A 34 3.75 14.56 4.29
N ARG A 35 2.47 14.23 4.34
CA ARG A 35 1.87 13.56 5.51
C ARG A 35 1.82 12.06 5.26
N THR A 36 2.73 11.33 5.89
CA THR A 36 2.76 9.86 5.88
C THR A 36 1.73 9.28 6.83
N ARG A 37 0.91 8.35 6.35
CA ARG A 37 0.00 7.50 7.13
C ARG A 37 0.39 6.04 6.92
N GLN A 38 0.30 5.24 7.98
CA GLN A 38 0.53 3.81 7.94
C GLN A 38 -0.63 3.10 8.65
N ALA A 39 -1.07 1.98 8.09
CA ALA A 39 -2.06 1.09 8.69
C ALA A 39 -1.58 -0.35 8.56
N ALA A 40 -1.85 -1.18 9.55
CA ALA A 40 -1.56 -2.60 9.45
C ALA A 40 -2.40 -3.22 8.32
N LEU A 41 -1.87 -4.20 7.60
CA LEU A 41 -2.61 -4.84 6.50
C LEU A 41 -3.92 -5.47 7.00
N ALA A 42 -3.93 -6.02 8.22
CA ALA A 42 -5.15 -6.50 8.87
C ALA A 42 -6.25 -5.42 9.01
N GLU A 43 -5.88 -4.20 9.38
CA GLU A 43 -6.81 -3.07 9.50
C GLU A 43 -7.35 -2.66 8.12
N VAL A 44 -6.48 -2.65 7.11
CA VAL A 44 -6.87 -2.35 5.72
C VAL A 44 -7.84 -3.41 5.21
N MET A 45 -7.58 -4.69 5.46
CA MET A 45 -8.42 -5.79 5.03
C MET A 45 -9.80 -5.79 5.71
N ALA A 46 -9.93 -5.18 6.88
CA ALA A 46 -11.21 -5.02 7.59
C ALA A 46 -12.12 -3.94 6.98
N VAL A 47 -11.58 -3.03 6.15
CA VAL A 47 -12.36 -2.00 5.48
C VAL A 47 -13.12 -2.63 4.29
N PRO A 48 -14.46 -2.51 4.21
CA PRO A 48 -15.24 -3.08 3.13
C PRO A 48 -14.72 -2.69 1.74
N GLY A 49 -14.42 -3.68 0.90
CA GLY A 49 -13.93 -3.49 -0.47
C GLY A 49 -12.44 -3.12 -0.60
N ALA A 50 -11.75 -2.78 0.49
CA ALA A 50 -10.35 -2.35 0.43
C ALA A 50 -9.39 -3.49 0.04
N ALA A 51 -9.64 -4.72 0.51
CA ALA A 51 -8.84 -5.88 0.13
C ALA A 51 -8.88 -6.14 -1.38
N ALA A 52 -10.07 -6.07 -1.99
CA ALA A 52 -10.26 -6.21 -3.43
C ALA A 52 -9.54 -5.10 -4.20
N ALA A 53 -9.73 -3.84 -3.81
CA ALA A 53 -9.09 -2.70 -4.46
C ALA A 53 -7.56 -2.76 -4.37
N LEU A 54 -7.01 -3.17 -3.22
CA LEU A 54 -5.58 -3.34 -3.04
C LEU A 54 -5.04 -4.51 -3.86
N ALA A 55 -5.77 -5.63 -3.95
CA ALA A 55 -5.38 -6.78 -4.76
C ALA A 55 -5.28 -6.38 -6.24
N GLU A 56 -6.29 -5.69 -6.77
CA GLU A 56 -6.28 -5.18 -8.15
C GLU A 56 -5.12 -4.22 -8.39
N ALA A 57 -4.88 -3.28 -7.47
CA ALA A 57 -3.75 -2.36 -7.59
C ALA A 57 -2.40 -3.13 -7.61
N VAL A 58 -2.22 -4.13 -6.74
CA VAL A 58 -0.99 -4.92 -6.69
C VAL A 58 -0.81 -5.81 -7.91
N ARG A 59 -1.90 -6.35 -8.49
CA ARG A 59 -1.87 -7.09 -9.76
C ARG A 59 -1.48 -6.19 -10.94
N GLY A 60 -2.02 -4.97 -10.97
CA GLY A 60 -1.74 -3.98 -12.01
C GLY A 60 -0.36 -3.31 -11.93
N LEU A 61 0.41 -3.52 -10.86
CA LEU A 61 1.76 -2.98 -10.74
C LEU A 61 2.72 -3.68 -11.72
N PRO A 62 3.40 -2.93 -12.62
CA PRO A 62 4.49 -3.48 -13.41
C PRO A 62 5.62 -4.00 -12.53
N GLU A 63 6.32 -5.02 -12.98
CA GLU A 63 7.40 -5.70 -12.26
C GLU A 63 8.51 -4.74 -11.86
N THR A 64 8.85 -3.78 -12.72
CA THR A 64 9.83 -2.72 -12.44
C THR A 64 9.41 -1.83 -11.26
N VAL A 65 8.12 -1.48 -11.20
CA VAL A 65 7.56 -0.69 -10.10
C VAL A 65 7.47 -1.51 -8.82
N ALA A 66 7.12 -2.80 -8.93
CA ALA A 66 7.09 -3.71 -7.78
C ALA A 66 8.50 -3.92 -7.17
N ALA A 67 9.53 -4.00 -8.00
CA ALA A 67 10.92 -4.06 -7.58
C ALA A 67 11.36 -2.74 -6.92
N TYR A 68 11.09 -1.61 -7.57
CA TYR A 68 11.40 -0.28 -7.04
C TYR A 68 10.71 0.00 -5.69
N ARG A 69 9.45 -0.39 -5.54
CA ARG A 69 8.69 -0.27 -4.28
C ARG A 69 9.07 -1.31 -3.22
N GLY A 70 9.99 -2.23 -3.54
CA GLY A 70 10.46 -3.27 -2.61
C GLY A 70 9.41 -4.32 -2.25
N ILE A 71 8.30 -4.41 -3.01
CA ILE A 71 7.23 -5.38 -2.73
C ILE A 71 7.48 -6.73 -3.40
N ALA A 72 8.35 -6.79 -4.42
CA ALA A 72 8.64 -8.02 -5.18
C ALA A 72 8.91 -9.26 -4.29
N PRO A 73 9.68 -9.17 -3.18
CA PRO A 73 9.96 -10.34 -2.32
C PRO A 73 8.74 -10.95 -1.63
N PHE A 74 7.65 -10.19 -1.47
CA PHE A 74 6.45 -10.63 -0.75
C PHE A 74 5.16 -10.43 -1.55
N ARG A 75 5.23 -10.03 -2.82
CA ARG A 75 4.06 -9.74 -3.67
C ARG A 75 3.10 -10.92 -3.72
N ALA A 76 3.62 -12.14 -3.91
CA ALA A 76 2.81 -13.35 -3.96
C ALA A 76 2.10 -13.63 -2.62
N ALA A 77 2.82 -13.48 -1.49
CA ALA A 77 2.25 -13.66 -0.15
C ALA A 77 1.19 -12.61 0.18
N LEU A 78 1.39 -11.35 -0.26
CA LEU A 78 0.43 -10.26 -0.13
C LEU A 78 -0.86 -10.56 -0.91
N LEU A 79 -0.74 -10.91 -2.20
CA LEU A 79 -1.90 -11.25 -3.03
C LEU A 79 -2.67 -12.43 -2.45
N ALA A 80 -1.97 -13.51 -2.07
CA ALA A 80 -2.60 -14.67 -1.46
C ALA A 80 -3.28 -14.36 -0.11
N ALA A 81 -2.82 -13.34 0.63
CA ALA A 81 -3.52 -12.89 1.84
C ALA A 81 -4.79 -12.11 1.52
N LEU A 82 -4.73 -11.21 0.52
CA LEU A 82 -5.87 -10.39 0.09
C LEU A 82 -6.97 -11.25 -0.53
N ASP A 83 -6.61 -12.25 -1.33
CA ASP A 83 -7.53 -13.14 -2.04
C ASP A 83 -8.33 -14.06 -1.12
N ARG A 84 -7.86 -14.29 0.11
CA ARG A 84 -8.65 -14.99 1.14
C ARG A 84 -9.86 -14.20 1.61
N VAL A 85 -9.79 -12.87 1.53
CA VAL A 85 -10.88 -11.95 1.93
C VAL A 85 -11.68 -11.49 0.72
N ALA A 86 -11.02 -11.33 -0.44
CA ALA A 86 -11.61 -10.87 -1.68
C ALA A 86 -11.07 -11.72 -2.85
N PRO A 87 -11.64 -12.91 -3.09
CA PRO A 87 -11.19 -13.76 -4.20
C PRO A 87 -11.35 -13.02 -5.54
N PRO A 88 -10.45 -13.28 -6.51
CA PRO A 88 -10.56 -12.70 -7.84
C PRO A 88 -11.88 -13.11 -8.50
N ARG A 89 -12.43 -12.21 -9.31
CA ARG A 89 -13.61 -12.50 -10.15
C ARG A 89 -13.23 -13.31 -11.38
#